data_AF-A0A954NA74-F1
#
_entry.id   AF-A0A954NA74-F1
#
_cell.length_a   1.000
_cell.length_b   1.000
_cell.length_c   1.000
_cell.angle_alpha   90.00
_cell.angle_beta   90.00
_cell.angle_gamma   90.00
#
_symmetry.space_group_name_H-M   'P 1'
#
loop_
_entity.id
_entity.type
_entity.pdbx_description
1 polymer ?
#
loop_
_entity_poly.entity_id
_entity_poly.type
_entity_poly.pdbx_seq_one_letter_code
_entity_poly.pdbx_strand_id
1 'polypeptide(L)'
;YPDGTRMFSQCRHIPGCWSSVSEYAIGSNGTADISGAKINPNGADRWRYRGDKPNPYQVEHDDLFSAIRSGASYSEAVNGAHSTLTAIMGRMATYSGKPVTWDEALNSQIDLSPSQYAWDAPAPTPMVAVPGQTVAV
;
A
#
# COMPACT_ATOMS: atom_id res chain seq x y z
N TYR A 1 8.60 -12.06 1.22
CA TYR A 1 8.06 -12.78 0.05
C TYR A 1 8.71 -14.16 -0.05
N PRO A 2 8.12 -15.13 -0.79
CA PRO A 2 8.65 -16.50 -0.88
C PRO A 2 10.09 -16.59 -1.40
N ASP A 3 10.50 -15.61 -2.20
CA ASP A 3 11.87 -15.45 -2.75
C ASP A 3 12.88 -14.84 -1.75
N GLY A 4 12.46 -14.56 -0.51
CA GLY A 4 13.28 -13.91 0.50
C GLY A 4 13.30 -12.38 0.43
N THR A 5 12.67 -11.77 -0.58
CA THR A 5 12.55 -10.31 -0.69
C THR A 5 11.79 -9.75 0.52
N ARG A 6 12.25 -8.61 1.02
CA ARG A 6 11.62 -7.86 2.11
C ARG A 6 11.18 -6.50 1.60
N MET A 7 9.98 -6.09 2.01
CA MET A 7 9.46 -4.77 1.73
C MET A 7 9.20 -4.06 3.06
N PHE A 8 9.68 -2.83 3.14
CA PHE A 8 9.42 -1.94 4.27
C PHE A 8 8.60 -0.77 3.74
N SER A 9 7.40 -0.59 4.28
CA SER A 9 6.53 0.54 3.98
C SER A 9 6.32 1.34 5.26
N GLN A 10 6.55 2.64 5.19
CA GLN A 10 6.46 3.56 6.32
C GLN A 10 5.68 4.79 5.89
N CYS A 11 4.77 5.24 6.75
CA CYS A 11 4.00 6.45 6.53
C CYS A 11 4.01 7.31 7.80
N ARG A 12 4.05 8.63 7.63
CA ARG A 12 4.07 9.58 8.75
C ARG A 12 3.34 10.86 8.36
N HIS A 13 2.25 11.17 9.06
CA HIS A 13 1.44 12.37 8.86
C HIS A 13 1.60 13.35 10.05
N ILE A 14 2.84 13.69 10.41
CA ILE A 14 3.13 14.62 11.52
C ILE A 14 3.72 15.91 10.96
N PRO A 15 3.09 17.08 11.15
CA PRO A 15 3.63 18.36 10.69
C PRO A 15 5.02 18.65 11.28
N GLY A 16 5.88 19.32 10.52
CA GLY A 16 7.18 19.81 11.01
C GLY A 16 8.30 18.77 11.13
N CYS A 17 8.09 17.50 10.78
CA CYS A 17 9.20 16.52 10.65
C CYS A 17 9.53 16.20 9.19
N TRP A 18 10.65 15.50 8.98
CA TRP A 18 11.25 15.20 7.67
C TRP A 18 10.27 14.65 6.63
N SER A 19 9.96 15.44 5.60
CA SER A 19 9.08 15.05 4.49
C SER A 19 9.83 14.24 3.44
N SER A 20 9.33 13.05 3.14
CA SER A 20 9.87 12.17 2.11
C SER A 20 8.75 11.33 1.52
N VAL A 21 8.64 11.33 0.20
CA VAL A 21 7.81 10.40 -0.58
C VAL A 21 8.76 9.74 -1.56
N SER A 22 9.25 8.56 -1.17
CA SER A 22 10.34 7.90 -1.87
C SER A 22 10.17 6.39 -1.81
N GLU A 23 10.52 5.73 -2.91
CA GLU A 23 10.60 4.28 -3.05
C GLU A 23 12.01 3.90 -3.49
N TYR A 24 12.56 2.89 -2.82
CA TYR A 24 13.90 2.39 -3.10
C TYR A 24 13.86 0.88 -3.30
N ALA A 25 14.66 0.38 -4.24
CA ALA A 25 15.00 -1.02 -4.33
C ALA A 25 16.48 -1.21 -3.99
N ILE A 26 16.79 -2.22 -3.18
CA ILE A 26 18.15 -2.54 -2.74
C ILE A 26 18.42 -3.98 -3.12
N GLY A 27 19.47 -4.20 -3.91
CA GLY A 27 19.92 -5.51 -4.33
C GLY A 27 21.43 -5.70 -4.15
N SER A 28 21.90 -6.91 -4.38
CA SER A 28 23.34 -7.24 -4.27
C SER A 28 24.21 -6.48 -5.29
N ASN A 29 23.63 -6.10 -6.42
CA ASN A 29 24.34 -5.42 -7.52
C ASN A 29 24.13 -3.90 -7.56
N GLY A 30 23.51 -3.31 -6.53
CA GLY A 30 23.31 -1.87 -6.43
C GLY A 30 21.94 -1.48 -5.89
N THR A 31 21.56 -0.23 -6.13
CA THR A 31 20.29 0.33 -5.64
C THR A 31 19.54 1.06 -6.75
N ALA A 32 18.23 1.23 -6.56
CA ALA A 32 17.41 2.12 -7.37
C ALA A 32 16.67 3.12 -6.48
N ASP A 33 16.68 4.39 -6.88
CA ASP A 33 15.82 5.46 -6.37
C ASP A 33 14.70 5.60 -7.40
N ILE A 34 13.58 4.90 -7.14
CA ILE A 34 12.51 4.68 -8.10
C ILE A 34 11.76 6.00 -8.34
N SER A 35 11.45 6.74 -7.28
CA SER A 35 10.80 8.05 -7.35
C SER A 35 11.70 9.09 -8.04
N GLY A 36 13.02 8.97 -7.87
CA GLY A 36 14.01 9.78 -8.60
C GLY A 36 14.29 9.31 -10.02
N ALA A 37 13.75 8.15 -10.43
CA ALA A 37 13.99 7.42 -11.67
C ALA A 37 15.48 7.15 -11.95
N LYS A 38 16.23 6.72 -10.94
CA LYS A 38 17.67 6.46 -10.97
C LYS A 38 17.98 5.01 -10.63
N ILE A 39 18.99 4.45 -11.30
CA ILE A 39 19.62 3.18 -10.97
C ILE A 39 21.10 3.45 -10.71
N ASN A 40 21.60 2.94 -9.59
CA ASN A 40 22.98 3.06 -9.13
C ASN A 40 23.59 1.65 -9.00
N PRO A 41 24.13 1.08 -10.10
CA PRO A 41 24.79 -0.22 -10.06
C PRO A 41 26.12 -0.15 -9.30
N ASN A 42 26.54 -1.28 -8.74
CA ASN A 42 27.89 -1.45 -8.20
C ASN A 42 28.88 -1.67 -9.36
N GLY A 43 29.89 -0.81 -9.48
CA GLY A 43 30.97 -1.00 -10.46
C GLY A 43 30.59 -0.75 -11.92
N ALA A 44 29.43 -0.12 -12.19
CA ALA A 44 29.03 0.31 -13.52
C ALA A 44 28.45 1.74 -13.48
N ASP A 45 28.21 2.31 -14.66
CA ASP A 45 27.72 3.67 -14.78
C ASP A 45 26.29 3.82 -14.25
N ARG A 46 26.06 4.95 -13.58
CA ARG A 46 24.73 5.30 -13.08
C ARG A 46 23.81 5.61 -14.24
N TRP A 47 22.60 5.08 -14.17
CA TRP A 47 21.55 5.36 -15.14
C TRP A 47 20.46 6.22 -14.51
N ARG A 48 19.86 7.11 -15.28
CA ARG A 48 18.66 7.85 -14.85
C ARG A 48 17.80 8.13 -16.05
N TYR A 49 16.50 7.85 -15.93
CA TYR A 49 15.52 8.16 -16.97
C TYR A 49 15.54 9.65 -17.34
N ARG A 50 15.49 9.94 -18.65
CA ARG A 50 15.52 11.30 -19.22
C ARG A 50 14.33 11.59 -20.16
N GLY A 51 13.44 10.63 -20.34
CA GLY A 51 12.28 10.79 -21.21
C GLY A 51 11.13 11.53 -20.55
N ASP A 52 9.99 11.48 -21.22
CA ASP A 52 8.77 12.15 -20.81
C ASP A 52 8.25 11.63 -19.47
N LYS A 53 7.73 12.56 -18.67
CA LYS A 53 7.12 12.31 -17.37
C LYS A 53 5.69 12.83 -17.42
N PRO A 54 4.78 12.11 -18.11
CA PRO A 54 3.39 12.53 -18.18
C PRO A 54 2.79 12.56 -16.77
N ASN A 55 1.75 13.37 -16.61
CA ASN A 55 0.99 13.41 -15.37
C ASN A 55 0.32 12.04 -15.16
N PRO A 56 0.64 11.29 -14.09
CA PRO A 56 0.10 9.94 -13.90
C PRO A 56 -1.43 9.93 -13.79
N TYR A 57 -2.03 10.96 -13.20
CA TYR A 57 -3.50 11.07 -13.12
C TYR A 57 -4.15 11.23 -14.49
N GLN A 58 -3.47 11.89 -15.43
CA GLN A 58 -3.96 12.03 -16.79
C GLN A 58 -3.86 10.71 -17.55
N VAL A 59 -2.74 10.00 -17.39
CA VAL A 59 -2.53 8.68 -18.01
C VAL A 59 -3.59 7.68 -17.56
N GLU A 60 -3.89 7.63 -16.26
CA GLU A 60 -4.94 6.77 -15.70
C GLU A 60 -6.32 7.07 -16.32
N HIS A 61 -6.66 8.36 -16.48
CA HIS A 61 -7.90 8.76 -17.15
C HIS A 61 -7.91 8.42 -18.64
N ASP A 62 -6.80 8.62 -19.34
CA ASP A 62 -6.67 8.30 -20.77
C ASP A 62 -6.89 6.80 -21.00
N ASP A 63 -6.29 5.95 -20.17
CA ASP A 63 -6.43 4.49 -20.20
C ASP A 63 -7.89 4.08 -19.91
N LEU A 64 -8.50 4.64 -18.87
CA LEU A 64 -9.91 4.38 -18.52
C LEU A 64 -10.85 4.74 -19.68
N PHE A 65 -10.74 5.93 -20.24
CA PHE A 65 -11.62 6.37 -21.32
C PHE A 65 -11.35 5.60 -22.62
N SER A 66 -10.10 5.24 -22.89
CA SER A 66 -9.74 4.39 -24.02
C SER A 66 -10.41 3.02 -23.91
N ALA A 67 -10.36 2.38 -22.74
CA ALA A 67 -10.99 1.09 -22.49
C ALA A 67 -12.52 1.15 -22.68
N ILE A 68 -13.17 2.18 -22.13
CA ILE A 68 -14.63 2.38 -22.28
C ILE A 68 -15.00 2.55 -23.76
N ARG A 69 -14.27 3.39 -24.51
CA ARG A 69 -14.59 3.67 -25.92
C ARG A 69 -14.32 2.50 -26.85
N SER A 70 -13.30 1.71 -26.55
CA SER A 70 -12.93 0.54 -27.36
C SER A 70 -13.68 -0.73 -26.96
N GLY A 71 -14.38 -0.73 -25.82
CA GLY A 71 -14.98 -1.93 -25.24
C GLY A 71 -13.94 -2.92 -24.71
N ALA A 72 -12.70 -2.48 -24.49
CA ALA A 72 -11.65 -3.34 -23.94
C ALA A 72 -11.89 -3.62 -22.45
N SER A 73 -11.55 -4.84 -22.02
CA SER A 73 -11.54 -5.17 -20.60
C SER A 73 -10.29 -4.55 -19.96
N TYR A 74 -10.50 -3.54 -19.13
CA TYR A 74 -9.46 -2.91 -18.32
C TYR A 74 -10.00 -2.76 -16.89
N SER A 75 -9.30 -3.33 -15.92
CA SER A 75 -9.69 -3.29 -14.52
C SER A 75 -8.48 -3.39 -13.62
N GLU A 76 -8.35 -2.42 -12.72
CA GLU A 76 -7.35 -2.43 -11.64
C GLU A 76 -7.95 -2.85 -10.29
N ALA A 77 -9.20 -3.34 -10.28
CA ALA A 77 -9.94 -3.64 -9.06
C ALA A 77 -9.22 -4.64 -8.15
N VAL A 78 -8.58 -5.67 -8.73
CA VAL A 78 -7.82 -6.67 -7.97
C VAL A 78 -6.58 -6.04 -7.33
N ASN A 79 -5.85 -5.19 -8.06
CA ASN A 79 -4.70 -4.46 -7.51
C ASN A 79 -5.14 -3.53 -6.38
N GLY A 80 -6.26 -2.81 -6.56
CA GLY A 80 -6.86 -1.98 -5.52
C GLY A 80 -7.28 -2.77 -4.28
N ALA A 81 -7.89 -3.94 -4.47
CA ALA A 81 -8.28 -4.84 -3.37
C ALA A 81 -7.05 -5.36 -2.60
N HIS A 82 -5.99 -5.77 -3.31
CA HIS A 82 -4.74 -6.21 -2.68
C HIS A 82 -4.03 -5.08 -1.92
N SER A 83 -4.00 -3.88 -2.49
CA SER A 83 -3.46 -2.69 -1.82
C SER A 83 -4.22 -2.36 -0.53
N THR A 84 -5.56 -2.44 -0.60
CA THR A 84 -6.44 -2.23 0.55
C THR A 84 -6.20 -3.28 1.64
N LEU A 85 -6.11 -4.56 1.29
CA LEU A 85 -5.81 -5.63 2.25
C LEU A 85 -4.44 -5.43 2.90
N THR A 86 -3.43 -4.97 2.14
CA THR A 86 -2.11 -4.65 2.69
C THR A 86 -2.18 -3.56 3.78
N ALA A 87 -3.00 -2.53 3.59
CA ALA A 87 -3.23 -1.50 4.60
C ALA A 87 -3.94 -2.06 5.85
N ILE A 88 -4.96 -2.91 5.64
CA ILE A 88 -5.66 -3.61 6.72
C ILE A 88 -4.67 -4.47 7.52
N MET A 89 -3.84 -5.28 6.85
CA MET A 89 -2.80 -6.09 7.47
C MET A 89 -1.83 -5.27 8.33
N GLY A 90 -1.42 -4.09 7.85
CA GLY A 90 -0.56 -3.18 8.62
C GLY A 90 -1.20 -2.74 9.94
N ARG A 91 -2.51 -2.42 9.92
CA ARG A 91 -3.29 -2.13 11.14
C ARG A 91 -3.36 -3.36 12.05
N MET A 92 -3.71 -4.52 11.49
CA MET A 92 -3.85 -5.77 12.24
C MET A 92 -2.55 -6.14 12.97
N ALA A 93 -1.41 -6.08 12.28
CA ALA A 93 -0.10 -6.36 12.84
C ALA A 93 0.28 -5.34 13.94
N THR A 94 0.03 -4.05 13.70
CA THR A 94 0.33 -2.99 14.67
C THR A 94 -0.49 -3.14 15.95
N TYR A 95 -1.79 -3.41 15.81
CA TYR A 95 -2.72 -3.48 16.93
C TYR A 95 -2.61 -4.77 17.72
N SER A 96 -2.31 -5.89 17.06
CA SER A 96 -2.05 -7.16 17.74
C SER A 96 -0.64 -7.24 18.33
N GLY A 97 0.32 -6.49 17.78
CA GLY A 97 1.74 -6.64 18.10
C GLY A 97 2.33 -7.96 17.61
N LYS A 98 1.69 -8.63 16.63
CA LYS A 98 2.08 -9.95 16.13
C LYS A 98 2.34 -9.92 14.61
N PRO A 99 3.15 -10.85 14.08
CA PRO A 99 3.17 -11.11 12.64
C PRO A 99 1.77 -11.52 12.16
N VAL A 100 1.38 -11.03 10.98
CA VAL A 100 0.10 -11.35 10.33
C VAL A 100 0.40 -11.80 8.91
N THR A 101 -0.04 -12.99 8.55
CA THR A 101 0.07 -13.52 7.19
C THR A 101 -1.08 -13.02 6.32
N TRP A 102 -0.89 -13.11 5.01
CA TRP A 102 -1.92 -12.74 4.04
C TRP A 102 -3.20 -13.58 4.22
N ASP A 103 -3.04 -14.90 4.37
CA ASP A 103 -4.17 -15.82 4.50
C ASP A 103 -4.95 -15.60 5.80
N GLU A 104 -4.25 -15.31 6.92
CA GLU A 104 -4.92 -14.97 8.18
C GLU A 104 -5.74 -13.69 8.05
N ALA A 105 -5.19 -12.64 7.42
CA ALA A 105 -5.91 -11.39 7.23
C ALA A 105 -7.09 -11.54 6.26
N LEU A 106 -6.92 -12.26 5.16
CA LEU A 106 -7.96 -12.50 4.16
C LEU A 106 -9.13 -13.31 4.71
N ASN A 107 -8.85 -14.25 5.62
CA ASN A 107 -9.87 -15.13 6.22
C ASN A 107 -10.31 -14.68 7.63
N SER A 108 -9.88 -13.50 8.09
CA SER A 108 -10.24 -12.98 9.41
C SER A 108 -11.75 -12.85 9.54
N GLN A 109 -12.27 -13.23 10.72
CA GLN A 109 -13.70 -13.16 11.06
C GLN A 109 -14.02 -11.95 11.95
N ILE A 110 -13.07 -11.02 12.11
CA ILE A 110 -13.29 -9.83 12.92
C ILE A 110 -14.24 -8.88 12.19
N ASP A 111 -15.35 -8.59 12.84
CA ASP A 111 -16.32 -7.59 12.39
C ASP A 111 -16.16 -6.30 13.19
N LEU A 112 -15.83 -5.21 12.50
CA LEU A 112 -15.73 -3.86 13.06
C LEU A 112 -16.89 -2.97 12.60
N SER A 113 -17.84 -3.53 11.84
CA SER A 113 -19.01 -2.79 11.40
C SER A 113 -19.91 -2.42 12.57
N PRO A 114 -20.65 -1.30 12.47
CA PRO A 114 -21.76 -1.05 13.37
C PRO A 114 -22.77 -2.20 13.29
N SER A 115 -23.40 -2.54 14.42
CA SER A 115 -24.49 -3.53 14.45
C SER A 115 -25.69 -3.11 13.59
N GLN A 116 -25.84 -1.81 13.33
CA GLN A 116 -26.89 -1.25 12.49
C GLN A 116 -26.40 0.02 11.78
N TYR A 117 -26.78 0.17 10.51
CA TYR A 117 -26.62 1.41 9.74
C TYR A 117 -27.93 2.20 9.73
N ALA A 118 -28.14 3.04 10.75
CA ALA A 118 -29.31 3.92 10.86
C ALA A 118 -28.95 5.27 11.47
N TRP A 119 -29.76 6.30 11.19
CA TRP A 119 -29.52 7.66 11.69
C TRP A 119 -29.66 7.79 13.21
N ASP A 120 -30.44 6.90 13.82
CA ASP A 120 -30.66 6.79 15.26
C ASP A 120 -29.79 5.69 15.90
N ALA A 121 -28.94 5.01 15.12
CA ALA A 121 -28.04 4.00 15.67
C ALA A 121 -27.02 4.67 16.60
N PRO A 122 -26.70 4.04 17.76
CA PRO A 122 -25.65 4.55 18.63
C PRO A 122 -24.32 4.57 17.86
N ALA A 123 -23.58 5.67 18.00
CA ALA A 123 -22.27 5.78 17.36
C ALA A 123 -21.35 4.65 17.86
N PRO A 124 -20.61 3.96 16.97
CA PRO A 124 -19.66 2.95 17.41
C PRO A 124 -18.59 3.60 18.28
N THR A 125 -18.36 3.05 19.46
CA THR A 125 -17.25 3.43 20.36
C THR A 125 -16.12 2.44 20.18
N PRO A 126 -15.19 2.64 19.22
CA PRO A 126 -14.10 1.72 19.01
C PRO A 126 -13.22 1.70 20.27
N MET A 127 -12.86 0.51 20.73
CA MET A 127 -11.82 0.37 21.74
C MET A 127 -10.50 0.89 21.16
N VAL A 128 -9.74 1.63 21.98
CA VAL A 128 -8.37 2.00 21.62
C VAL A 128 -7.53 0.73 21.62
N ALA A 129 -6.99 0.38 20.46
CA ALA A 129 -6.16 -0.81 20.35
C ALA A 129 -4.88 -0.66 21.17
N VAL A 130 -4.61 -1.65 22.02
CA VAL A 130 -3.37 -1.81 22.78
C VAL A 130 -2.52 -2.91 22.11
N PRO A 131 -1.34 -2.58 21.56
CA PRO A 131 -0.42 -3.56 21.01
C PRO A 131 -0.12 -4.70 22.00
N GLY A 132 -0.17 -5.94 21.53
CA GLY A 132 0.06 -7.14 22.34
C GLY A 132 -1.16 -7.63 23.14
N GLN A 133 -2.23 -6.86 23.22
CA GLN A 133 -3.47 -7.23 23.94
C GLN A 133 -4.68 -7.34 23.01
N THR A 134 -4.74 -6.49 21.98
CA THR A 134 -5.90 -6.43 21.08
C THR A 134 -5.93 -7.66 20.16
N VAL A 135 -7.06 -8.35 20.10
CA VAL A 135 -7.34 -9.33 19.05
C VAL A 135 -7.66 -8.55 17.78
N ALA A 136 -6.77 -8.62 16.79
CA ALA A 136 -6.85 -7.81 15.57
C ALA A 136 -6.77 -8.64 14.28
N VAL A 137 -6.70 -9.97 14.37
CA VAL A 137 -6.77 -10.92 13.27
C VAL A 137 -7.73 -12.04 13.65
#